data_AF-A0A2V5ZT74-F1
#
_entry.id   AF-A0A2V5ZT74-F1
#
_cell.length_a   1.000
_cell.length_b   1.000
_cell.length_c   1.000
_cell.angle_alpha   90.00
_cell.angle_beta   90.00
_cell.angle_gamma   90.00
#
_symmetry.space_group_name_H-M   'P 1'
#
loop_
_entity.id
_entity.type
_entity.pdbx_description
1 polymer ?
#
loop_
_entity_poly.entity_id
_entity_poly.type
_entity_poly.pdbx_seq_one_letter_code
_entity_poly.pdbx_strand_id
1 'polypeptide(L)'
;PLMFLTLAVLNPAVLVWGTTVRGYGLASVTIVFAFAAAAKFVTQRTKRDAVLMAIAFVAAVQCLVSNTALVFAISLGAMSVCWWRGERRSALIVAGALGVAALSYLPYVATYSKTNWHVVLQTNVSAGALWSAFCESLGAHNPATALAWIFFVLLASMCAFRNAHPPGLSVYASLVVVFAVLGIGIFLRLLSYIPQQWYFVPLVSVLAIALDLAVCATELSPIVRLLRLLVCVVAVALSCWSGWPMLTARQTNVDLVANWLDQHAHNNDLVVVNPWFAGVSFNRYYHGVAPWITVPMMKDKSIHRYDLLQNKMSESDPLADIKSTIENTLRNGGRVYLVGGAHFLEKNDQPLVLPPAPNSQYGWSLLPYIVAWSQQIADLVQAHARTAAAVPPLSDHVNFEEDVPLWQVEGWSD
;
A
#
# COMPACT_ATOMS: atom_id res chain seq x y z
N PRO A 1 7.84 18.42 21.96
CA PRO A 1 7.67 18.58 20.51
C PRO A 1 7.87 17.20 19.87
N LEU A 2 7.21 16.90 18.75
CA LEU A 2 7.32 15.64 18.00
C LEU A 2 6.63 14.42 18.63
N MET A 3 5.78 14.59 19.65
CA MET A 3 5.15 13.43 20.32
C MET A 3 4.10 12.77 19.43
N PHE A 4 3.41 13.55 18.61
CA PHE A 4 2.41 13.03 17.69
C PHE A 4 3.11 12.29 16.54
N LEU A 5 4.24 12.84 16.07
CA LEU A 5 5.09 12.14 15.12
C LEU A 5 5.69 10.85 15.70
N THR A 6 6.09 10.83 16.97
CA THR A 6 6.54 9.60 17.64
C THR A 6 5.43 8.55 17.68
N LEU A 7 4.21 8.93 18.08
CA LEU A 7 3.06 8.01 18.08
C LEU A 7 2.77 7.48 16.66
N ALA A 8 2.81 8.34 15.65
CA ALA A 8 2.58 7.96 14.27
C ALA A 8 3.67 7.01 13.74
N VAL A 9 4.95 7.33 13.96
CA VAL A 9 6.08 6.57 13.40
C VAL A 9 6.28 5.23 14.10
N LEU A 10 6.04 5.17 15.42
CA LEU A 10 6.17 3.93 16.19
C LEU A 10 4.89 3.09 16.19
N ASN A 11 3.89 3.45 15.39
CA ASN A 11 2.76 2.58 15.11
C ASN A 11 3.26 1.33 14.33
N PRO A 12 2.93 0.10 14.76
CA PRO A 12 3.28 -1.11 14.03
C PRO A 12 2.95 -1.08 12.53
N ALA A 13 1.82 -0.49 12.13
CA ALA A 13 1.48 -0.36 10.72
C ALA A 13 2.50 0.49 9.94
N VAL A 14 2.98 1.58 10.53
CA VAL A 14 3.99 2.45 9.91
C VAL A 14 5.36 1.79 9.90
N LEU A 15 5.71 1.04 10.95
CA LEU A 15 6.97 0.28 11.01
C LEU A 15 7.04 -0.81 9.94
N VAL A 16 5.95 -1.55 9.72
CA VAL A 16 5.86 -2.57 8.68
C VAL A 16 5.83 -1.93 7.29
N TRP A 17 4.86 -1.06 7.02
CA TRP A 17 4.63 -0.57 5.65
C TRP A 17 5.57 0.57 5.24
N GLY A 18 6.01 1.39 6.19
CA GLY A 18 6.93 2.49 5.95
C GLY A 18 8.35 2.04 5.60
N THR A 19 8.75 0.84 6.03
CA THR A 19 10.06 0.24 5.70
C THR A 19 10.06 -0.54 4.39
N THR A 20 8.89 -0.70 3.74
CA THR A 20 8.82 -1.35 2.43
C THR A 20 9.51 -0.52 1.35
N VAL A 21 10.07 -1.21 0.34
CA VAL A 21 10.75 -0.60 -0.81
C VAL A 21 9.80 0.23 -1.69
N ARG A 22 8.49 0.21 -1.41
CA ARG A 22 7.45 0.97 -2.14
C ARG A 22 7.47 2.49 -1.84
N GLY A 23 8.39 2.96 -1.00
CA GLY A 23 8.67 4.38 -0.81
C GLY A 23 7.76 5.11 0.17
N TYR A 24 6.81 4.43 0.82
CA TYR A 24 5.86 5.07 1.76
C TYR A 24 6.56 5.81 2.91
N GLY A 25 7.63 5.25 3.49
CA GLY A 25 8.39 5.92 4.55
C GLY A 25 9.11 7.18 4.05
N LEU A 26 9.82 7.08 2.92
CA LEU A 26 10.50 8.24 2.32
C LEU A 26 9.50 9.32 1.88
N ALA A 27 8.34 8.92 1.36
CA ALA A 27 7.23 9.80 1.00
C ALA A 27 6.65 10.52 2.22
N SER A 28 6.53 9.85 3.36
CA SER A 28 6.12 10.46 4.64
C SER A 28 7.13 11.49 5.14
N VAL A 29 8.43 11.20 5.05
CA VAL A 29 9.48 12.14 5.46
C VAL A 29 9.47 13.39 4.58
N THR A 30 9.40 13.20 3.25
CA THR A 30 9.40 14.30 2.29
C THR A 30 8.14 15.16 2.38
N ILE A 31 6.96 14.59 2.65
CA ILE A 31 5.74 15.39 2.84
C ILE A 31 5.74 16.17 4.17
N VAL A 32 6.30 15.60 5.25
CA VAL A 32 6.50 16.34 6.50
C VAL A 32 7.48 17.50 6.28
N PHE A 33 8.54 17.26 5.51
CA PHE A 33 9.48 18.32 5.12
C PHE A 33 8.82 19.41 4.26
N ALA A 34 7.98 19.04 3.30
CA ALA A 34 7.18 19.97 2.50
C ALA A 34 6.25 20.83 3.38
N PHE A 35 5.56 20.21 4.35
CA PHE A 35 4.73 20.91 5.32
C PHE A 35 5.54 21.94 6.12
N ALA A 36 6.70 21.55 6.64
CA ALA A 36 7.57 22.41 7.44
C ALA A 36 8.19 23.54 6.61
N ALA A 37 8.61 23.28 5.37
CA ALA A 37 9.15 24.28 4.46
C ALA A 37 8.10 25.33 4.09
N ALA A 38 6.86 24.92 3.84
CA ALA A 38 5.74 25.85 3.61
C ALA A 38 5.41 26.67 4.87
N ALA A 39 5.38 26.05 6.05
CA ALA A 39 5.19 26.77 7.33
C ALA A 39 6.30 27.83 7.56
N LYS A 40 7.55 27.47 7.26
CA LYS A 40 8.69 28.38 7.35
C LYS A 40 8.59 29.53 6.33
N PHE A 41 8.17 29.26 5.11
CA PHE A 41 7.94 30.30 4.11
C PHE A 41 6.82 31.27 4.53
N VAL A 42 5.70 30.76 5.05
CA VAL A 42 4.56 31.59 5.54
C VAL A 42 4.99 32.53 6.69
N THR A 43 6.03 32.17 7.45
CA THR A 43 6.55 32.96 8.57
C THR A 43 7.67 33.91 8.15
N GLN A 44 8.72 33.43 7.48
CA GLN A 44 9.94 34.21 7.20
C GLN A 44 9.95 34.86 5.81
N ARG A 45 9.25 34.27 4.83
CA ARG A 45 9.02 34.81 3.47
C ARG A 45 10.29 35.16 2.70
N THR A 46 11.40 34.45 2.96
CA THR A 46 12.65 34.68 2.26
C THR A 46 12.68 33.94 0.91
N LYS A 47 13.52 34.41 -0.03
CA LYS A 47 13.74 33.71 -1.31
C LYS A 47 14.30 32.30 -1.10
N ARG A 48 15.14 32.10 -0.09
CA ARG A 48 15.71 30.79 0.25
C ARG A 48 14.62 29.82 0.68
N ASP A 49 13.67 30.27 1.50
CA ASP A 49 12.55 29.43 1.94
C ASP A 49 11.58 29.12 0.81
N ALA A 50 11.38 30.06 -0.14
CA ALA A 50 10.58 29.79 -1.35
C ALA A 50 11.20 28.68 -2.21
N VAL A 51 12.52 28.73 -2.44
CA VAL A 51 13.24 27.69 -3.19
C VAL A 51 13.20 26.36 -2.44
N LEU A 52 13.42 26.37 -1.13
CA LEU A 52 13.37 25.17 -0.29
C LEU A 52 11.98 24.51 -0.35
N MET A 53 10.91 25.30 -0.26
CA MET A 53 9.54 24.83 -0.39
C MET A 53 9.27 24.20 -1.76
N ALA A 54 9.73 24.81 -2.85
CA ALA A 54 9.57 24.25 -4.20
C ALA A 54 10.31 22.91 -4.36
N ILE A 55 11.55 22.82 -3.86
CA ILE A 55 12.32 21.56 -3.86
C ILE A 55 11.60 20.50 -3.04
N ALA A 56 11.10 20.85 -1.85
CA ALA A 56 10.39 19.93 -0.98
C ALA A 56 9.08 19.42 -1.62
N PHE A 57 8.35 20.29 -2.32
CA PHE A 57 7.13 19.91 -3.05
C PHE A 57 7.44 18.93 -4.17
N VAL A 58 8.45 19.22 -5.01
CA VAL A 58 8.88 18.31 -6.08
C VAL A 58 9.33 16.97 -5.51
N ALA A 59 10.17 16.98 -4.47
CA ALA A 59 10.63 15.75 -3.82
C ALA A 59 9.45 14.92 -3.29
N ALA A 60 8.50 15.54 -2.58
CA ALA A 60 7.36 14.85 -2.02
C ALA A 60 6.49 14.19 -3.09
N VAL A 61 6.18 14.89 -4.18
CA VAL A 61 5.34 14.33 -5.25
C VAL A 61 6.07 13.31 -6.11
N GLN A 62 7.40 13.38 -6.23
CA GLN A 62 8.19 12.38 -6.97
C GLN A 62 8.46 11.11 -6.15
N CYS A 63 8.43 11.19 -4.81
CA CYS A 63 8.53 10.01 -3.96
C CYS A 63 7.24 9.16 -3.97
N LEU A 64 6.07 9.79 -4.07
CA LEU A 64 4.79 9.07 -4.08
C LEU A 64 3.69 9.89 -4.76
N VAL A 65 2.95 9.27 -5.67
CA VAL A 65 1.88 9.96 -6.43
C VAL A 65 0.77 10.50 -5.53
N SER A 66 0.41 9.80 -4.45
CA SER A 66 -0.63 10.30 -3.52
C SER A 66 -0.21 11.57 -2.77
N ASN A 67 1.10 11.88 -2.69
CA ASN A 67 1.55 13.15 -2.13
C ASN A 67 1.16 14.34 -3.00
N THR A 68 0.74 14.16 -4.26
CA THR A 68 0.17 15.26 -5.06
C THR A 68 -1.03 15.90 -4.38
N ALA A 69 -1.94 15.08 -3.83
CA ALA A 69 -3.09 15.57 -3.06
C ALA A 69 -2.67 16.29 -1.77
N LEU A 70 -1.64 15.79 -1.09
CA LEU A 70 -1.14 16.40 0.15
C LEU A 70 -0.37 17.71 -0.09
N VAL A 71 0.46 17.78 -1.13
CA VAL A 71 1.15 19.02 -1.52
C VAL A 71 0.14 20.07 -1.96
N PHE A 72 -0.91 19.67 -2.68
CA PHE A 72 -2.03 20.55 -3.01
C PHE A 72 -2.71 21.07 -1.74
N ALA A 73 -3.02 20.20 -0.77
CA ALA A 73 -3.61 20.60 0.51
C ALA A 73 -2.72 21.56 1.33
N ILE A 74 -1.42 21.28 1.41
CA ILE A 74 -0.41 22.14 2.04
C ILE A 74 -0.39 23.52 1.37
N SER A 75 -0.39 23.54 0.03
CA SER A 75 -0.39 24.77 -0.76
C SER A 75 -1.66 25.59 -0.53
N LEU A 76 -2.84 24.96 -0.51
CA LEU A 76 -4.11 25.63 -0.20
C LEU A 76 -4.11 26.26 1.19
N GLY A 77 -3.62 25.54 2.21
CA GLY A 77 -3.48 26.07 3.56
C GLY A 77 -2.56 27.29 3.61
N ALA A 78 -1.38 27.19 2.98
CA ALA A 78 -0.40 28.28 2.95
C ALA A 78 -0.92 29.50 2.16
N MET A 79 -1.54 29.29 1.00
CA MET A 79 -2.16 30.35 0.20
C MET A 79 -3.29 31.05 0.95
N SER A 80 -4.15 30.29 1.64
CA SER A 80 -5.26 30.86 2.42
C SER A 80 -4.77 31.79 3.53
N VAL A 81 -3.73 31.38 4.27
CA VAL A 81 -3.13 32.22 5.32
C VAL A 81 -2.45 33.46 4.73
N CYS A 82 -1.72 33.32 3.62
CA CYS A 82 -1.12 34.47 2.93
C CYS A 82 -2.19 35.44 2.43
N TRP A 83 -3.29 34.93 1.86
CA TRP A 83 -4.39 35.73 1.37
C TRP A 83 -5.09 36.49 2.48
N TRP A 84 -5.39 35.83 3.61
CA TRP A 84 -6.00 36.47 4.77
C TRP A 84 -5.12 37.59 5.34
N ARG A 85 -3.80 37.44 5.30
CA ARG A 85 -2.85 38.49 5.69
C ARG A 85 -2.68 39.60 4.66
N GLY A 86 -3.38 39.55 3.52
CA GLY A 86 -3.25 40.52 2.43
C GLY A 86 -2.00 40.33 1.55
N GLU A 87 -1.26 39.25 1.73
CA GLU A 87 0.04 38.99 1.11
C GLU A 87 -0.08 38.21 -0.20
N ARG A 88 -0.74 38.82 -1.19
CA ARG A 88 -1.02 38.17 -2.48
C ARG A 88 0.23 37.69 -3.20
N ARG A 89 1.36 38.41 -3.07
CA ARG A 89 2.64 38.01 -3.67
C ARG A 89 3.16 36.69 -3.08
N SER A 90 3.06 36.51 -1.77
CA SER A 90 3.46 35.26 -1.10
C SER A 90 2.57 34.10 -1.56
N ALA A 91 1.26 34.33 -1.68
CA ALA A 91 0.33 33.33 -2.21
C ALA A 91 0.67 32.91 -3.66
N LEU A 92 1.03 33.87 -4.52
CA LEU A 92 1.48 33.58 -5.89
C LEU A 92 2.79 32.78 -5.93
N ILE A 93 3.72 33.01 -4.99
CA ILE A 93 4.94 32.21 -4.87
C ILE A 93 4.63 30.76 -4.50
N VAL A 94 3.70 30.54 -3.55
CA VAL A 94 3.23 29.18 -3.20
C VAL A 94 2.57 28.52 -4.42
N ALA A 95 1.70 29.25 -5.13
CA ALA A 95 1.07 28.74 -6.35
C ALA A 95 2.11 28.39 -7.44
N GLY A 96 3.16 29.20 -7.59
CA GLY A 96 4.28 28.93 -8.49
C GLY A 96 5.04 27.66 -8.10
N ALA A 97 5.33 27.45 -6.82
CA ALA A 97 5.98 26.24 -6.33
C ALA A 97 5.12 24.98 -6.56
N LEU A 98 3.81 25.08 -6.33
CA LEU A 98 2.85 24.03 -6.68
C LEU A 98 2.85 23.75 -8.19
N GLY A 99 2.90 24.80 -9.02
CA GLY A 99 3.01 24.69 -10.47
C GLY A 99 4.29 23.95 -10.91
N VAL A 100 5.43 24.24 -10.29
CA VAL A 100 6.70 23.51 -10.55
C VAL A 100 6.56 22.03 -10.19
N ALA A 101 5.94 21.71 -9.05
CA ALA A 101 5.66 20.33 -8.66
C ALA A 101 4.74 19.62 -9.67
N ALA A 102 3.70 20.30 -10.17
CA ALA A 102 2.83 19.76 -11.21
C ALA A 102 3.56 19.55 -12.55
N LEU A 103 4.40 20.51 -12.96
CA LEU A 103 5.21 20.40 -14.19
C LEU A 103 6.22 19.25 -14.13
N SER A 104 6.67 18.86 -12.94
CA SER A 104 7.54 17.70 -12.77
C SER A 104 6.89 16.37 -13.20
N TYR A 105 5.56 16.34 -13.41
CA TYR A 105 4.85 15.18 -13.95
C TYR A 105 4.77 15.12 -15.47
N LEU A 106 5.15 16.18 -16.19
CA LEU A 106 5.12 16.19 -17.66
C LEU A 106 5.79 14.97 -18.31
N PRO A 107 6.95 14.47 -17.83
CA PRO A 107 7.57 13.28 -18.39
C PRO A 107 6.69 12.02 -18.33
N TYR A 108 5.75 11.93 -17.39
CA TYR A 108 4.90 10.75 -17.19
C TYR A 108 3.56 10.81 -17.94
N VAL A 109 3.17 11.97 -18.48
CA VAL A 109 1.85 12.18 -19.11
C VAL A 109 1.63 11.21 -20.28
N ALA A 110 2.64 11.00 -21.12
CA ALA A 110 2.55 10.07 -22.25
C ALA A 110 2.32 8.61 -21.79
N THR A 111 2.92 8.22 -20.66
CA THR A 111 2.77 6.88 -20.10
C THR A 111 1.39 6.69 -19.49
N TYR A 112 0.91 7.66 -18.70
CA TYR A 112 -0.41 7.58 -18.07
C TYR A 112 -1.55 7.68 -19.09
N SER A 113 -1.43 8.51 -20.12
CA SER A 113 -2.48 8.67 -21.15
C SER A 113 -2.71 7.42 -22.01
N LYS A 114 -1.68 6.58 -22.19
CA LYS A 114 -1.77 5.34 -22.99
C LYS A 114 -2.22 4.12 -22.17
N THR A 115 -2.39 4.28 -20.87
CA THR A 115 -2.58 3.17 -19.93
C THR A 115 -4.07 2.90 -19.68
N ASN A 116 -4.57 1.76 -20.16
CA ASN A 116 -5.94 1.27 -19.91
C ASN A 116 -6.00 0.11 -18.89
N TRP A 117 -4.86 -0.43 -18.45
CA TRP A 117 -4.81 -1.59 -17.54
C TRP A 117 -5.27 -1.27 -16.12
N HIS A 118 -5.32 0.01 -15.73
CA HIS A 118 -5.72 0.42 -14.38
C HIS A 118 -7.15 0.02 -14.01
N VAL A 119 -8.02 -0.20 -15.01
CA VAL A 119 -9.39 -0.71 -14.82
C VAL A 119 -9.43 -2.07 -14.10
N VAL A 120 -8.37 -2.87 -14.22
CA VAL A 120 -8.24 -4.18 -13.56
C VAL A 120 -8.10 -4.05 -12.04
N LEU A 121 -7.61 -2.90 -11.57
CA LEU A 121 -7.42 -2.58 -10.15
C LEU A 121 -8.60 -1.83 -9.54
N GLN A 122 -9.55 -1.39 -10.37
CA GLN A 122 -10.71 -0.63 -9.91
C GLN A 122 -11.75 -1.52 -9.25
N THR A 123 -12.27 -1.05 -8.12
CA THR A 123 -13.34 -1.67 -7.34
C THR A 123 -14.33 -0.61 -6.87
N ASN A 124 -15.51 -1.04 -6.42
CA ASN A 124 -16.47 -0.14 -5.80
C ASN A 124 -16.01 0.20 -4.37
N VAL A 125 -15.32 1.33 -4.23
CA VAL A 125 -14.81 1.80 -2.94
C VAL A 125 -15.91 2.50 -2.14
N SER A 126 -16.31 1.91 -1.02
CA SER A 126 -17.23 2.55 -0.08
C SER A 126 -16.50 3.54 0.84
N ALA A 127 -17.23 4.53 1.35
CA ALA A 127 -16.69 5.44 2.36
C ALA A 127 -16.28 4.71 3.66
N GLY A 128 -17.00 3.63 3.99
CA GLY A 128 -16.68 2.76 5.12
C GLY A 128 -15.33 2.06 4.96
N ALA A 129 -15.01 1.58 3.75
CA ALA A 129 -13.71 0.96 3.47
C ALA A 129 -12.55 1.96 3.61
N LEU A 130 -12.72 3.19 3.12
CA LEU A 130 -11.73 4.26 3.31
C LEU A 130 -11.53 4.60 4.79
N TRP A 131 -12.61 4.67 5.57
CA TRP A 131 -12.55 4.93 7.00
C TRP A 131 -11.87 3.79 7.76
N SER A 132 -12.17 2.54 7.43
CA SER A 132 -11.53 1.36 8.04
C SER A 132 -10.02 1.37 7.80
N ALA A 133 -9.58 1.51 6.55
CA ALA A 133 -8.17 1.54 6.19
C ALA A 133 -7.43 2.73 6.84
N PHE A 134 -8.10 3.88 6.99
CA PHE A 134 -7.55 5.00 7.75
C PHE A 134 -7.38 4.67 9.24
N CYS A 135 -8.38 4.09 9.89
CA CYS A 135 -8.31 3.65 11.29
C CYS A 135 -7.22 2.60 11.51
N GLU A 136 -7.04 1.66 10.56
CA GLU A 136 -5.95 0.68 10.56
C GLU A 136 -4.58 1.37 10.52
N SER A 137 -4.42 2.37 9.64
CA SER A 137 -3.18 3.14 9.54
C SER A 137 -2.83 3.94 10.80
N LEU A 138 -3.83 4.25 11.63
CA LEU A 138 -3.64 4.89 12.94
C LEU A 138 -3.33 3.90 14.06
N GLY A 139 -3.47 2.59 13.81
CA GLY A 139 -3.39 1.55 14.84
C GLY A 139 -4.61 1.57 15.77
N ALA A 140 -5.73 2.15 15.33
CA ALA A 140 -6.89 2.42 16.18
C ALA A 140 -7.66 1.16 16.63
N HIS A 141 -7.33 -0.02 16.09
CA HIS A 141 -7.78 -1.30 16.63
C HIS A 141 -7.22 -1.56 18.03
N ASN A 142 -6.06 -0.99 18.37
CA ASN A 142 -5.58 -0.98 19.74
C ASN A 142 -6.25 0.16 20.52
N PRO A 143 -6.99 -0.14 21.61
CA PRO A 143 -7.71 0.88 22.36
C PRO A 143 -6.78 1.94 22.97
N ALA A 144 -5.55 1.59 23.36
CA ALA A 144 -4.58 2.56 23.88
C ALA A 144 -4.21 3.60 22.82
N THR A 145 -4.00 3.16 21.58
CA THR A 145 -3.64 4.02 20.45
C THR A 145 -4.81 4.90 20.04
N ALA A 146 -6.03 4.33 19.98
CA ALA A 146 -7.23 5.09 19.70
C ALA A 146 -7.47 6.19 20.75
N LEU A 147 -7.38 5.86 22.05
CA LEU A 147 -7.53 6.82 23.14
C LEU A 147 -6.44 7.89 23.11
N ALA A 148 -5.20 7.53 22.77
CA ALA A 148 -4.12 8.48 22.60
C ALA A 148 -4.41 9.48 21.48
N TRP A 149 -4.84 9.01 20.30
CA TRP A 149 -5.23 9.88 19.19
C TRP A 149 -6.38 10.81 19.57
N ILE A 150 -7.42 10.31 20.25
CA ILE A 150 -8.53 11.15 20.74
C ILE A 150 -8.03 12.23 21.68
N PHE A 151 -7.25 11.87 22.70
CA PHE A 151 -6.65 12.82 23.65
C PHE A 151 -5.84 13.90 22.94
N PHE A 152 -5.05 13.49 21.95
CA PHE A 152 -4.18 14.34 21.16
C PHE A 152 -4.94 15.29 20.22
N VAL A 153 -5.98 14.82 19.54
CA VAL A 153 -6.85 15.67 18.71
C VAL A 153 -7.59 16.69 19.56
N LEU A 154 -8.10 16.30 20.73
CA LEU A 154 -8.78 17.22 21.65
C LEU A 154 -7.80 18.28 22.17
N LEU A 155 -6.60 17.89 22.59
CA LEU A 155 -5.57 18.81 23.05
C LEU A 155 -5.17 19.81 21.96
N ALA A 156 -4.90 19.33 20.75
CA ALA A 156 -4.49 20.18 19.63
C ALA A 156 -5.62 21.12 19.20
N SER A 157 -6.88 20.65 19.20
CA SER A 157 -8.05 21.49 18.92
C SER A 157 -8.17 22.62 19.93
N MET A 158 -8.07 22.31 21.24
CA MET A 158 -8.09 23.34 22.28
C MET A 158 -6.97 24.37 22.11
N CYS A 159 -5.76 23.92 21.75
CA CYS A 159 -4.62 24.80 21.47
C CYS A 159 -4.85 25.69 20.23
N ALA A 160 -5.39 25.11 19.16
CA ALA A 160 -5.74 25.82 17.93
C ALA A 160 -6.81 26.90 18.17
N PHE A 161 -7.86 26.58 18.94
CA PHE A 161 -8.90 27.55 19.31
C PHE A 161 -8.35 28.72 20.13
N ARG A 162 -7.48 28.45 21.11
CA ARG A 162 -6.84 29.50 21.92
C ARG A 162 -5.96 30.45 21.10
N ASN A 163 -5.36 29.93 20.03
CA ASN A 163 -4.43 30.64 19.16
C ASN A 163 -5.03 30.96 17.79
N ALA A 164 -6.36 31.02 17.67
CA ALA A 164 -7.03 31.27 16.38
C ALA A 164 -6.78 32.69 15.85
N HIS A 165 -6.46 33.64 16.74
CA HIS A 165 -6.23 35.03 16.39
C HIS A 165 -4.89 35.53 16.97
N PRO A 166 -4.03 36.17 16.16
CA PRO A 166 -4.14 36.43 14.72
C PRO A 166 -3.88 35.18 13.84
N PRO A 167 -4.29 35.16 12.55
CA PRO A 167 -4.12 34.01 11.67
C PRO A 167 -2.64 33.66 11.49
N GLY A 168 -2.25 32.58 12.15
CA GLY A 168 -0.88 32.16 12.40
C GLY A 168 -0.50 30.82 11.77
N LEU A 169 0.50 30.18 12.37
CA LEU A 169 0.84 28.78 12.10
C LEU A 169 -0.27 27.81 12.56
N SER A 170 -1.05 28.18 13.58
CA SER A 170 -2.22 27.43 14.07
C SER A 170 -3.28 27.28 12.97
N VAL A 171 -3.71 28.40 12.38
CA VAL A 171 -4.69 28.42 11.29
C VAL A 171 -4.17 27.67 10.06
N TYR A 172 -2.89 27.85 9.71
CA TYR A 172 -2.25 27.06 8.65
C TYR A 172 -2.37 25.56 8.92
N ALA A 173 -1.96 25.09 10.10
CA ALA A 173 -2.03 23.69 10.47
C ALA A 173 -3.47 23.13 10.39
N SER A 174 -4.45 23.86 10.93
CA SER A 174 -5.86 23.47 10.89
C SER A 174 -6.40 23.37 9.46
N LEU A 175 -6.08 24.33 8.59
CA LEU A 175 -6.49 24.28 7.18
C LEU A 175 -5.84 23.12 6.44
N VAL A 176 -4.56 22.85 6.69
CA VAL A 176 -3.88 21.70 6.08
C VAL A 176 -4.52 20.38 6.51
N VAL A 177 -4.88 20.21 7.78
CA VAL A 177 -5.60 19.01 8.25
C VAL A 177 -6.89 18.80 7.46
N VAL A 178 -7.72 19.83 7.35
CA VAL A 178 -9.00 19.77 6.62
C VAL A 178 -8.77 19.43 5.15
N PHE A 179 -7.88 20.17 4.47
CA PHE A 179 -7.62 19.94 3.05
C PHE A 179 -6.91 18.61 2.77
N ALA A 180 -6.06 18.11 3.67
CA ALA A 180 -5.35 16.85 3.50
C ALA A 180 -6.29 15.65 3.60
N VAL A 181 -7.19 15.65 4.59
CA VAL A 181 -8.21 14.59 4.74
C VAL A 181 -9.14 14.57 3.54
N LEU A 182 -9.65 15.74 3.12
CA LEU A 182 -10.51 15.84 1.94
C LEU A 182 -9.76 15.45 0.66
N GLY A 183 -8.53 15.94 0.49
CA GLY A 183 -7.71 15.71 -0.69
C GLY A 183 -7.38 14.24 -0.88
N ILE A 184 -6.94 13.54 0.16
CA ILE A 184 -6.66 12.10 0.09
C ILE A 184 -7.95 11.29 -0.09
N GLY A 185 -9.03 11.65 0.60
CA GLY A 185 -10.32 10.98 0.42
C GLY A 185 -10.83 11.06 -1.01
N ILE A 186 -10.76 12.26 -1.62
CA ILE A 186 -11.12 12.47 -3.03
C ILE A 186 -10.17 11.71 -3.95
N PHE A 187 -8.85 11.82 -3.73
CA PHE A 187 -7.83 11.14 -4.54
C PHE A 187 -8.06 9.62 -4.60
N LEU A 188 -8.23 8.97 -3.43
CA LEU A 188 -8.44 7.52 -3.38
C LEU A 188 -9.79 7.11 -3.96
N ARG A 189 -10.84 7.93 -3.79
CA ARG A 189 -12.14 7.67 -4.40
C ARG A 189 -12.09 7.78 -5.92
N LEU A 190 -11.34 8.75 -6.47
CA LEU A 190 -11.12 8.87 -7.91
C LEU A 190 -10.30 7.70 -8.46
N LEU A 191 -9.29 7.23 -7.70
CA LEU A 191 -8.49 6.07 -8.08
C LEU A 191 -9.32 4.78 -8.10
N SER A 192 -10.30 4.67 -7.20
CA SER A 192 -11.18 3.51 -7.04
C SER A 192 -10.42 2.21 -6.79
N TYR A 193 -9.24 2.26 -6.16
CA TYR A 193 -8.51 1.05 -5.75
C TYR A 193 -8.94 0.63 -4.35
N ILE A 194 -8.79 -0.67 -4.04
CA ILE A 194 -9.02 -1.20 -2.69
C ILE A 194 -8.21 -0.35 -1.69
N PRO A 195 -8.84 0.34 -0.73
CA PRO A 195 -8.14 1.13 0.27
C PRO A 195 -7.27 0.21 1.11
N GLN A 196 -6.01 0.60 1.28
CA GLN A 196 -5.04 -0.14 2.05
C GLN A 196 -4.40 0.80 3.07
N GLN A 197 -4.08 0.29 4.25
CA GLN A 197 -3.54 1.06 5.37
C GLN A 197 -2.29 1.88 4.98
N TRP A 198 -1.44 1.34 4.11
CA TRP A 198 -0.22 2.02 3.66
C TRP A 198 -0.48 3.29 2.83
N TYR A 199 -1.63 3.44 2.17
CA TYR A 199 -1.99 4.65 1.42
C TYR A 199 -2.18 5.86 2.33
N PHE A 200 -2.49 5.64 3.62
CA PHE A 200 -2.75 6.68 4.59
C PHE A 200 -1.52 7.07 5.41
N VAL A 201 -0.41 6.34 5.32
CA VAL A 201 0.82 6.61 6.10
C VAL A 201 1.36 8.04 5.90
N PRO A 202 1.41 8.60 4.67
CA PRO A 202 1.77 10.00 4.47
C PRO A 202 0.75 10.98 5.06
N LEU A 203 -0.56 10.67 4.97
CA LEU A 203 -1.61 11.49 5.58
C LEU A 203 -1.44 11.53 7.10
N VAL A 204 -1.29 10.38 7.76
CA VAL A 204 -1.07 10.27 9.20
C VAL A 204 0.15 11.11 9.62
N SER A 205 1.21 11.10 8.81
CA SER A 205 2.41 11.89 9.07
C SER A 205 2.14 13.41 9.00
N VAL A 206 1.36 13.86 8.01
CA VAL A 206 0.93 15.27 7.90
C VAL A 206 0.01 15.67 9.06
N LEU A 207 -0.94 14.81 9.43
CA LEU A 207 -1.82 15.06 10.58
C LEU A 207 -1.00 15.18 11.87
N ALA A 208 -0.06 14.27 12.10
CA ALA A 208 0.80 14.28 13.27
C ALA A 208 1.60 15.58 13.40
N ILE A 209 2.30 16.02 12.34
CA ILE A 209 3.08 17.26 12.39
C ILE A 209 2.18 18.50 12.52
N ALA A 210 0.98 18.50 11.93
CA ALA A 210 0.04 19.61 12.07
C ALA A 210 -0.49 19.74 13.51
N LEU A 211 -0.80 18.61 14.17
CA LEU A 211 -1.19 18.58 15.58
C LEU A 211 -0.02 19.03 16.49
N ASP A 212 1.20 18.57 16.22
CA ASP A 212 2.40 19.01 16.94
C ASP A 212 2.59 20.54 16.81
N LEU A 213 2.41 21.10 15.61
CA LEU A 213 2.52 22.54 15.36
C LEU A 213 1.45 23.34 16.12
N ALA A 214 0.20 22.87 16.13
CA ALA A 214 -0.89 23.51 16.87
C ALA A 214 -0.60 23.57 18.37
N VAL A 215 -0.06 22.50 18.94
CA VAL A 215 0.28 22.45 20.37
C VAL A 215 1.53 23.25 20.69
N CYS A 216 2.56 23.22 19.84
CA CYS A 216 3.78 24.01 20.02
C CYS A 216 3.54 25.52 19.97
N ALA A 217 2.48 25.96 19.30
CA ALA A 217 2.08 27.36 19.29
C ALA A 217 1.50 27.83 20.64
N THR A 218 1.19 26.94 21.58
CA THR A 218 0.59 27.28 22.88
C THR A 218 1.56 27.01 24.03
N GLU A 219 1.63 27.93 24.99
CA GLU A 219 2.34 27.69 26.24
C GLU A 219 1.55 26.70 27.13
N LEU A 220 1.99 25.45 27.13
CA LEU A 220 1.42 24.42 28.00
C LEU A 220 2.09 24.39 29.38
N SER A 221 1.29 24.12 30.42
CA SER A 221 1.79 23.89 31.78
C SER A 221 2.69 22.63 31.85
N PRO A 222 3.63 22.56 32.82
CA PRO A 222 4.51 21.40 32.98
C PRO A 222 3.75 20.08 33.13
N ILE A 223 2.61 20.09 33.85
CA ILE A 223 1.76 18.92 34.06
C ILE A 223 1.20 18.40 32.73
N VAL A 224 0.67 19.27 31.87
CA VAL A 224 0.12 18.86 30.57
C VAL A 224 1.24 18.33 29.67
N ARG A 225 2.44 18.89 29.72
CA ARG A 225 3.61 18.38 28.99
C ARG A 225 4.00 16.97 29.46
N LEU A 226 3.98 16.72 30.77
CA LEU A 226 4.27 15.40 31.36
C LEU A 226 3.19 14.38 31.00
N LEU A 227 1.90 14.74 31.11
CA LEU A 227 0.79 13.87 30.72
C LEU A 227 0.87 13.48 29.24
N ARG A 228 1.18 14.44 28.36
CA ARG A 228 1.37 14.18 26.93
C ARG A 228 2.48 13.16 26.67
N LEU A 229 3.61 13.27 27.38
CA LEU A 229 4.70 12.30 27.30
C LEU A 229 4.24 10.92 27.76
N LEU A 230 3.59 10.85 28.93
CA LEU A 230 3.17 9.60 29.54
C LEU A 230 2.15 8.87 28.66
N VAL A 231 1.15 9.58 28.13
CA VAL A 231 0.17 9.03 27.18
C VAL A 231 0.88 8.50 25.92
N CYS A 232 1.83 9.26 25.36
CA CYS A 232 2.57 8.82 24.18
C CYS A 232 3.38 7.54 24.45
N VAL A 233 4.12 7.49 25.56
CA VAL A 233 4.95 6.34 25.94
C VAL A 233 4.10 5.10 26.19
N VAL A 234 3.01 5.24 26.95
CA VAL A 234 2.09 4.13 27.23
C VAL A 234 1.43 3.62 25.95
N ALA A 235 0.94 4.51 25.10
CA ALA A 235 0.31 4.14 23.83
C ALA A 235 1.29 3.40 22.91
N VAL A 236 2.52 3.90 22.76
CA VAL A 236 3.55 3.23 21.96
C VAL A 236 3.93 1.88 22.57
N ALA A 237 4.16 1.79 23.87
CA ALA A 237 4.53 0.54 24.52
C ALA A 237 3.45 -0.54 24.34
N LEU A 238 2.18 -0.19 24.54
CA LEU A 238 1.05 -1.11 24.35
C LEU A 238 0.83 -1.46 22.87
N SER A 239 1.05 -0.51 21.95
CA SER A 239 0.99 -0.74 20.51
C SER A 239 2.05 -1.73 20.06
N CYS A 240 3.31 -1.50 20.42
CA CYS A 240 4.43 -2.36 20.05
C CYS A 240 4.33 -3.74 20.71
N TRP A 241 3.86 -3.81 21.96
CA TRP A 241 3.65 -5.09 22.64
C TRP A 241 2.59 -5.94 21.94
N SER A 242 1.40 -5.36 21.68
CA SER A 242 0.33 -6.07 20.97
C SER A 242 0.68 -6.39 19.52
N GLY A 243 1.42 -5.50 18.85
CA GLY A 243 1.87 -5.67 17.47
C GLY A 243 3.17 -6.46 17.32
N TRP A 244 3.77 -6.96 18.41
CA TRP A 244 5.07 -7.64 18.38
C TRP A 244 5.10 -8.81 17.38
N PRO A 245 4.10 -9.71 17.35
CA PRO A 245 4.09 -10.80 16.37
C PRO A 245 4.11 -10.30 14.92
N MET A 246 3.44 -9.18 14.62
CA MET A 246 3.45 -8.61 13.27
C MET A 246 4.82 -7.99 12.93
N LEU A 247 5.49 -7.39 13.92
CA LEU A 247 6.79 -6.74 13.74
C LEU A 247 7.94 -7.74 13.59
N THR A 248 7.83 -8.92 14.19
CA THR A 248 8.84 -9.98 14.10
C THR A 248 8.57 -10.98 12.97
N ALA A 249 7.37 -10.94 12.37
CA ALA A 249 7.01 -11.83 11.28
C ALA A 249 7.81 -11.52 10.01
N ARG A 250 8.21 -12.58 9.31
CA ARG A 250 8.70 -12.45 7.95
C ARG A 250 7.58 -11.89 7.08
N GLN A 251 7.89 -10.92 6.23
CA GLN A 251 6.88 -10.42 5.29
C GLN A 251 6.45 -11.52 4.34
N THR A 252 7.37 -12.31 3.78
CA THR A 252 7.03 -13.46 2.94
C THR A 252 8.01 -14.63 3.15
N ASN A 253 7.64 -15.81 2.67
CA ASN A 253 8.45 -17.03 2.65
C ASN A 253 8.79 -17.53 1.23
N VAL A 254 8.58 -16.72 0.19
CA VAL A 254 8.90 -17.11 -1.21
C VAL A 254 10.36 -17.53 -1.36
N ASP A 255 11.30 -16.92 -0.63
CA ASP A 255 12.71 -17.31 -0.63
C ASP A 255 12.93 -18.72 -0.05
N LEU A 256 12.19 -19.09 0.99
CA LEU A 256 12.24 -20.44 1.56
C LEU A 256 11.66 -21.46 0.59
N VAL A 257 10.51 -21.15 -0.02
CA VAL A 257 9.89 -22.01 -1.04
C VAL A 257 10.82 -22.20 -2.24
N ALA A 258 11.45 -21.13 -2.73
CA ALA A 258 12.40 -21.19 -3.81
C ALA A 258 13.63 -22.06 -3.47
N ASN A 259 14.22 -21.87 -2.28
CA ASN A 259 15.36 -22.67 -1.82
C ASN A 259 15.00 -24.14 -1.64
N TRP A 260 13.80 -24.43 -1.12
CA TRP A 260 13.33 -25.81 -0.99
C TRP A 260 13.18 -26.46 -2.37
N LEU A 261 12.59 -25.76 -3.35
CA LEU A 261 12.43 -26.26 -4.70
C LEU A 261 13.77 -26.46 -5.43
N ASP A 262 14.77 -25.61 -5.18
CA ASP A 262 16.12 -25.77 -5.74
C ASP A 262 16.77 -27.09 -5.31
N GLN A 263 16.45 -27.57 -4.10
CA GLN A 263 16.98 -28.81 -3.55
C GLN A 263 16.18 -30.06 -3.93
N HIS A 264 14.88 -29.92 -4.22
CA HIS A 264 13.96 -31.05 -4.36
C HIS A 264 13.40 -31.25 -5.77
N ALA A 265 13.33 -30.19 -6.58
CA ALA A 265 12.80 -30.26 -7.94
C ALA A 265 13.89 -30.67 -8.94
N HIS A 266 13.51 -31.45 -9.94
CA HIS A 266 14.39 -31.96 -11.00
C HIS A 266 14.02 -31.41 -12.37
N ASN A 267 14.88 -31.63 -13.38
CA ASN A 267 14.70 -31.09 -14.74
C ASN A 267 13.40 -31.52 -15.44
N ASN A 268 12.82 -32.65 -15.03
CA ASN A 268 11.57 -33.20 -15.57
C ASN A 268 10.33 -32.71 -14.80
N ASP A 269 10.51 -31.99 -13.69
CA ASP A 269 9.43 -31.42 -12.91
C ASP A 269 9.01 -30.06 -13.46
N LEU A 270 7.85 -29.56 -13.00
CA LEU A 270 7.34 -28.25 -13.36
C LEU A 270 6.94 -27.49 -12.10
N VAL A 271 7.37 -26.23 -11.99
CA VAL A 271 6.89 -25.31 -10.95
C VAL A 271 5.82 -24.39 -11.51
N VAL A 272 4.66 -24.35 -10.87
CA VAL A 272 3.52 -23.50 -11.25
C VAL A 272 3.27 -22.50 -10.14
N VAL A 273 3.49 -21.22 -10.41
CA VAL A 273 3.34 -20.13 -9.44
C VAL A 273 1.97 -19.48 -9.57
N ASN A 274 1.19 -19.58 -8.50
CA ASN A 274 -0.19 -19.15 -8.42
C ASN A 274 -0.43 -18.36 -7.12
N PRO A 275 -0.87 -17.09 -7.18
CA PRO A 275 -1.19 -16.32 -8.38
C PRO A 275 0.05 -15.73 -9.06
N TRP A 276 -0.10 -15.30 -10.32
CA TRP A 276 0.98 -14.76 -11.15
C TRP A 276 1.83 -13.66 -10.49
N PHE A 277 1.26 -12.83 -9.63
CA PHE A 277 1.98 -11.70 -9.02
C PHE A 277 3.04 -12.15 -8.00
N ALA A 278 2.91 -13.37 -7.45
CA ALA A 278 3.96 -14.00 -6.64
C ALA A 278 5.18 -14.38 -7.50
N GLY A 279 4.99 -14.52 -8.82
CA GLY A 279 6.03 -14.80 -9.79
C GLY A 279 7.16 -13.77 -9.81
N VAL A 280 6.90 -12.50 -9.47
CA VAL A 280 7.94 -11.47 -9.41
C VAL A 280 8.95 -11.75 -8.29
N SER A 281 8.45 -12.05 -7.10
CA SER A 281 9.29 -12.44 -5.97
C SER A 281 9.95 -13.80 -6.22
N PHE A 282 9.22 -14.75 -6.79
CA PHE A 282 9.74 -16.08 -7.10
C PHE A 282 10.90 -16.00 -8.11
N ASN A 283 10.77 -15.18 -9.17
CA ASN A 283 11.82 -14.94 -10.16
C ASN A 283 13.11 -14.36 -9.56
N ARG A 284 13.02 -13.66 -8.42
CA ARG A 284 14.19 -13.11 -7.73
C ARG A 284 14.98 -14.17 -6.97
N TYR A 285 14.30 -15.17 -6.41
CA TYR A 285 14.91 -16.13 -5.49
C TYR A 285 15.16 -17.50 -6.11
N TYR A 286 14.29 -17.97 -7.01
CA TYR A 286 14.39 -19.28 -7.62
C TYR A 286 15.39 -19.30 -8.77
N HIS A 287 16.43 -20.12 -8.61
CA HIS A 287 17.48 -20.35 -9.61
C HIS A 287 17.67 -21.84 -9.91
N GLY A 288 16.68 -22.66 -9.53
CA GLY A 288 16.73 -24.10 -9.68
C GLY A 288 16.50 -24.57 -11.11
N VAL A 289 16.68 -25.87 -11.28
CA VAL A 289 16.78 -26.49 -12.61
C VAL A 289 15.43 -26.80 -13.25
N ALA A 290 14.36 -26.89 -12.45
CA ALA A 290 13.02 -27.17 -12.96
C ALA A 290 12.44 -25.92 -13.67
N PRO A 291 11.86 -26.06 -14.87
CA PRO A 291 11.16 -24.96 -15.52
C PRO A 291 9.97 -24.49 -14.67
N TRP A 292 9.65 -23.19 -14.79
CA TRP A 292 8.55 -22.62 -14.04
C TRP A 292 7.67 -21.66 -14.84
N ILE A 293 6.37 -21.68 -14.54
CA ILE A 293 5.32 -20.88 -15.18
C ILE A 293 4.44 -20.21 -14.11
N THR A 294 3.56 -19.31 -14.54
CA THR A 294 2.62 -18.59 -13.65
C THR A 294 1.17 -18.89 -14.01
N VAL A 295 0.23 -18.59 -13.12
CA VAL A 295 -1.21 -18.66 -13.36
C VAL A 295 -1.84 -17.25 -13.36
N PRO A 296 -2.30 -16.71 -14.51
CA PRO A 296 -2.16 -17.25 -15.87
C PRO A 296 -0.71 -17.10 -16.38
N MET A 297 -0.40 -17.61 -17.57
CA MET A 297 0.98 -17.60 -18.07
C MET A 297 1.39 -16.18 -18.44
N MET A 298 2.38 -15.65 -17.73
CA MET A 298 2.93 -14.31 -17.92
C MET A 298 4.28 -14.39 -18.62
N LYS A 299 4.41 -13.71 -19.76
CA LYS A 299 5.66 -13.67 -20.54
C LYS A 299 6.76 -12.91 -19.81
N ASP A 300 6.41 -11.77 -19.20
CA ASP A 300 7.32 -10.95 -18.41
C ASP A 300 6.98 -11.10 -16.93
N LYS A 301 7.99 -11.50 -16.15
CA LYS A 301 7.88 -11.83 -14.73
C LYS A 301 8.76 -10.91 -13.87
N SER A 302 9.32 -9.85 -14.46
CA SER A 302 10.22 -8.92 -13.78
C SER A 302 9.49 -7.90 -12.90
N ILE A 303 8.26 -7.53 -13.29
CA ILE A 303 7.40 -6.55 -12.62
C ILE A 303 5.92 -6.96 -12.74
N HIS A 304 5.04 -6.31 -11.99
CA HIS A 304 3.59 -6.53 -12.09
C HIS A 304 3.02 -5.95 -13.39
N ARG A 305 2.98 -6.77 -14.45
CA ARG A 305 2.47 -6.41 -15.79
C ARG A 305 0.96 -6.56 -15.92
N TYR A 306 0.22 -5.61 -15.35
CA TYR A 306 -1.25 -5.58 -15.42
C TYR A 306 -1.80 -5.48 -16.85
N ASP A 307 -1.02 -4.95 -17.80
CA ASP A 307 -1.37 -4.93 -19.22
C ASP A 307 -1.38 -6.34 -19.83
N LEU A 308 -0.39 -7.19 -19.50
CA LEU A 308 -0.38 -8.58 -19.93
C LEU A 308 -1.51 -9.39 -19.27
N LEU A 309 -1.79 -9.10 -18.00
CA LEU A 309 -2.89 -9.73 -17.28
C LEU A 309 -4.24 -9.34 -17.88
N GLN A 310 -4.43 -8.07 -18.24
CA GLN A 310 -5.63 -7.59 -18.90
C GLN A 310 -5.89 -8.35 -20.20
N ASN A 311 -4.84 -8.60 -21.00
CA ASN A 311 -4.96 -9.41 -22.21
C ASN A 311 -5.40 -10.84 -21.89
N LYS A 312 -4.79 -11.47 -20.88
CA LYS A 312 -5.19 -12.82 -20.42
C LYS A 312 -6.63 -12.88 -19.93
N MET A 313 -7.12 -11.85 -19.26
CA MET A 313 -8.53 -11.78 -18.83
C MET A 313 -9.52 -11.73 -20.00
N SER A 314 -9.09 -11.27 -21.18
CA SER A 314 -9.93 -11.20 -22.38
C SER A 314 -9.82 -12.43 -23.30
N GLU A 315 -8.99 -13.41 -22.96
CA GLU A 315 -8.92 -14.68 -23.70
C GLU A 315 -10.09 -15.60 -23.33
N SER A 316 -10.55 -16.42 -24.29
CA SER A 316 -11.63 -17.40 -24.07
C SER A 316 -11.21 -18.57 -23.19
N ASP A 317 -9.96 -19.00 -23.29
CA ASP A 317 -9.38 -20.06 -22.45
C ASP A 317 -7.94 -19.69 -22.05
N PRO A 318 -7.77 -18.81 -21.05
CA PRO A 318 -6.45 -18.29 -20.66
C PRO A 318 -5.53 -19.30 -19.99
N LEU A 319 -6.03 -20.51 -19.71
CA LEU A 319 -5.29 -21.56 -19.00
C LEU A 319 -4.98 -22.79 -19.86
N ALA A 320 -5.38 -22.81 -21.13
CA ALA A 320 -5.20 -23.97 -22.01
C ALA A 320 -3.73 -24.45 -22.06
N ASP A 321 -2.81 -23.50 -22.18
CA ASP A 321 -1.36 -23.72 -22.18
C ASP A 321 -0.86 -24.28 -20.84
N ILE A 322 -1.35 -23.75 -19.72
CA ILE A 322 -0.98 -24.22 -18.39
C ILE A 322 -1.49 -25.64 -18.15
N LYS A 323 -2.78 -25.90 -18.42
CA LYS A 323 -3.41 -27.21 -18.20
C LYS A 323 -2.70 -28.31 -18.99
N SER A 324 -2.44 -28.05 -20.27
CA SER A 324 -1.70 -29.00 -21.13
C SER A 324 -0.26 -29.21 -20.65
N THR A 325 0.42 -28.18 -20.15
CA THR A 325 1.79 -28.31 -19.61
C THR A 325 1.80 -29.14 -18.31
N ILE A 326 0.83 -28.94 -17.42
CA ILE A 326 0.66 -29.73 -16.20
C ILE A 326 0.39 -31.20 -16.56
N GLU A 327 -0.58 -31.46 -17.43
CA GLU A 327 -0.92 -32.81 -17.88
C GLU A 327 0.30 -33.53 -18.49
N ASN A 328 0.99 -32.88 -19.42
CA ASN A 328 2.17 -33.46 -20.06
C ASN A 328 3.28 -33.78 -19.05
N THR A 329 3.49 -32.91 -18.05
CA THR A 329 4.49 -33.14 -17.00
C THR A 329 4.15 -34.38 -16.19
N LEU A 330 2.90 -34.49 -15.71
CA LEU A 330 2.44 -35.60 -14.89
C LEU A 330 2.40 -36.93 -15.66
N ARG A 331 1.94 -36.92 -16.92
CA ARG A 331 1.92 -38.11 -17.79
C ARG A 331 3.32 -38.65 -18.09
N ASN A 332 4.31 -37.75 -18.20
CA ASN A 332 5.71 -38.12 -18.43
C ASN A 332 6.45 -38.54 -17.15
N GLY A 333 5.75 -38.65 -16.01
CA GLY A 333 6.32 -39.06 -14.73
C GLY A 333 7.09 -37.94 -14.01
N GLY A 334 6.98 -36.70 -14.48
CA GLY A 334 7.43 -35.52 -13.74
C GLY A 334 6.46 -35.13 -12.64
N ARG A 335 6.92 -34.35 -11.68
CA ARG A 335 6.11 -33.79 -10.58
C ARG A 335 5.75 -32.35 -10.88
N VAL A 336 4.62 -31.91 -10.35
CA VAL A 336 4.17 -30.52 -10.44
C VAL A 336 4.17 -29.90 -9.05
N TYR A 337 4.88 -28.80 -8.89
CA TYR A 337 4.93 -28.03 -7.65
C TYR A 337 4.06 -26.78 -7.78
N LEU A 338 2.99 -26.68 -6.99
CA LEU A 338 2.11 -25.50 -6.96
C LEU A 338 2.56 -24.53 -5.88
N VAL A 339 3.25 -23.47 -6.28
CA VAL A 339 3.72 -22.38 -5.40
C VAL A 339 2.58 -21.39 -5.20
N GLY A 340 2.22 -21.14 -3.95
CA GLY A 340 1.00 -20.43 -3.53
C GLY A 340 -0.26 -21.31 -3.58
N GLY A 341 -0.09 -22.58 -3.94
CA GLY A 341 -1.14 -23.60 -3.94
C GLY A 341 -2.20 -23.40 -5.02
N ALA A 342 -3.37 -23.97 -4.76
CA ALA A 342 -4.57 -23.81 -5.57
C ALA A 342 -5.79 -23.74 -4.64
N HIS A 343 -6.87 -23.11 -5.10
CA HIS A 343 -8.13 -23.10 -4.37
C HIS A 343 -8.85 -24.44 -4.58
N PHE A 344 -8.45 -25.44 -3.80
CA PHE A 344 -9.05 -26.78 -3.83
C PHE A 344 -10.53 -26.74 -3.48
N LEU A 345 -11.33 -27.47 -4.26
CA LEU A 345 -12.78 -27.50 -4.17
C LEU A 345 -13.23 -28.54 -3.15
N GLU A 346 -14.33 -28.25 -2.45
CA GLU A 346 -15.00 -29.25 -1.62
C GLU A 346 -15.74 -30.27 -2.50
N LYS A 347 -16.14 -31.39 -1.89
CA LYS A 347 -16.83 -32.46 -2.60
C LYS A 347 -18.16 -31.94 -3.14
N ASN A 348 -18.34 -32.06 -4.46
CA ASN A 348 -19.48 -31.60 -5.28
C ASN A 348 -19.46 -30.13 -5.73
N ASP A 349 -18.45 -29.35 -5.35
CA ASP A 349 -18.28 -28.02 -5.92
C ASP A 349 -17.77 -28.12 -7.36
N GLN A 350 -18.09 -27.12 -8.17
CA GLN A 350 -17.57 -26.98 -9.53
C GLN A 350 -16.67 -25.75 -9.59
N PRO A 351 -15.57 -25.79 -10.37
CA PRO A 351 -14.70 -24.63 -10.50
C PRO A 351 -15.46 -23.47 -11.14
N LEU A 352 -15.22 -22.26 -10.67
CA LEU A 352 -15.76 -21.07 -11.31
C LEU A 352 -15.12 -20.91 -12.70
N VAL A 353 -15.97 -20.83 -13.72
CA VAL A 353 -15.58 -20.51 -15.10
C VAL A 353 -16.22 -19.17 -15.47
N LEU A 354 -15.39 -18.16 -15.68
CA LEU A 354 -15.84 -16.81 -16.03
C LEU A 354 -15.71 -16.60 -17.55
N PRO A 355 -16.67 -15.91 -18.18
CA PRO A 355 -16.50 -15.47 -19.57
C PRO A 355 -15.38 -14.41 -19.65
N PRO A 356 -14.80 -14.18 -20.84
CA PRO A 356 -13.76 -13.17 -21.03
C PRO A 356 -14.16 -11.78 -20.54
N ALA A 357 -13.26 -11.08 -19.88
CA ALA A 357 -13.45 -9.68 -19.51
C ALA A 357 -13.58 -8.81 -20.78
N PRO A 358 -14.51 -7.83 -20.80
CA PRO A 358 -15.37 -7.38 -19.70
C PRO A 358 -16.76 -8.04 -19.66
N ASN A 359 -16.99 -9.15 -20.37
CA ASN A 359 -18.33 -9.71 -20.59
C ASN A 359 -18.92 -10.46 -19.38
N SER A 360 -18.18 -10.61 -18.29
CA SER A 360 -18.67 -11.21 -17.05
C SER A 360 -19.42 -10.18 -16.19
N GLN A 361 -20.23 -10.66 -15.24
CA GLN A 361 -20.86 -9.81 -14.21
C GLN A 361 -19.83 -9.04 -13.35
N TYR A 362 -18.57 -9.49 -13.35
CA TYR A 362 -17.47 -8.88 -12.61
C TYR A 362 -16.65 -7.89 -13.46
N GLY A 363 -16.93 -7.77 -14.76
CA GLY A 363 -16.23 -6.90 -15.69
C GLY A 363 -14.72 -7.17 -15.70
N TRP A 364 -13.95 -6.13 -15.34
CA TRP A 364 -12.48 -6.16 -15.22
C TRP A 364 -11.97 -6.47 -13.81
N SER A 365 -12.84 -6.72 -12.83
CA SER A 365 -12.41 -6.98 -11.45
C SER A 365 -11.48 -8.18 -11.40
N LEU A 366 -10.26 -7.97 -10.91
CA LEU A 366 -9.20 -8.99 -10.94
C LEU A 366 -9.49 -10.22 -10.06
N LEU A 367 -9.95 -9.98 -8.83
CA LEU A 367 -10.01 -11.02 -7.79
C LEU A 367 -10.88 -12.24 -8.20
N PRO A 368 -12.07 -12.07 -8.80
CA PRO A 368 -12.86 -13.19 -9.31
C PRO A 368 -12.13 -14.06 -10.34
N TYR A 369 -11.34 -13.48 -11.24
CA TYR A 369 -10.58 -14.24 -12.24
C TYR A 369 -9.42 -15.01 -11.59
N ILE A 370 -8.72 -14.41 -10.62
CA ILE A 370 -7.67 -15.12 -9.86
C ILE A 370 -8.25 -16.34 -9.14
N VAL A 371 -9.40 -16.19 -8.47
CA VAL A 371 -10.09 -17.30 -7.80
C VAL A 371 -10.53 -18.36 -8.80
N ALA A 372 -11.19 -17.95 -9.89
CA ALA A 372 -11.65 -18.85 -10.95
C ALA A 372 -10.50 -19.67 -11.56
N TRP A 373 -9.40 -19.01 -11.91
CA TRP A 373 -8.24 -19.70 -12.48
C TRP A 373 -7.59 -20.66 -11.49
N SER A 374 -7.47 -20.24 -10.23
CA SER A 374 -6.91 -21.08 -9.18
C SER A 374 -7.77 -22.32 -8.91
N GLN A 375 -9.10 -22.20 -8.93
CA GLN A 375 -10.04 -23.32 -8.82
C GLN A 375 -9.95 -24.28 -10.02
N GLN A 376 -9.80 -23.76 -11.24
CA GLN A 376 -9.66 -24.61 -12.44
C GLN A 376 -8.35 -25.41 -12.46
N ILE A 377 -7.26 -24.87 -11.90
CA ILE A 377 -6.02 -25.64 -11.70
C ILE A 377 -6.23 -26.71 -10.62
N ALA A 378 -6.94 -26.37 -9.53
CA ALA A 378 -7.24 -27.33 -8.48
C ALA A 378 -8.11 -28.49 -8.99
N ASP A 379 -9.13 -28.20 -9.79
CA ASP A 379 -10.03 -29.17 -10.40
C ASP A 379 -9.28 -30.16 -11.30
N LEU A 380 -8.39 -29.66 -12.18
CA LEU A 380 -7.51 -30.50 -13.00
C LEU A 380 -6.67 -31.46 -12.15
N VAL A 381 -6.08 -30.94 -11.06
CA VAL A 381 -5.25 -31.74 -10.15
C VAL A 381 -6.09 -32.76 -9.38
N GLN A 382 -7.27 -32.38 -8.87
CA GLN A 382 -8.16 -33.28 -8.14
C GLN A 382 -8.74 -34.37 -9.03
N ALA A 383 -9.01 -34.08 -10.29
CA ALA A 383 -9.58 -35.02 -11.24
C ALA A 383 -8.56 -36.05 -11.74
N HIS A 384 -7.31 -35.63 -11.96
CA HIS A 384 -6.34 -36.44 -12.72
C HIS A 384 -5.05 -36.77 -11.98
N ALA A 385 -4.66 -36.08 -10.91
CA ALA A 385 -3.45 -36.44 -10.19
C ALA A 385 -3.65 -37.70 -9.34
N ARG A 386 -2.61 -38.54 -9.21
CA ARG A 386 -2.66 -39.69 -8.29
C ARG A 386 -2.48 -39.26 -6.85
N THR A 387 -1.57 -38.31 -6.62
CA THR A 387 -1.27 -37.75 -5.31
C THR A 387 -1.14 -36.24 -5.42
N ALA A 388 -1.72 -35.54 -4.45
CA ALA A 388 -1.54 -34.11 -4.25
C ALA A 388 -1.46 -33.87 -2.74
N ALA A 389 -0.31 -33.36 -2.28
CA ALA A 389 -0.05 -33.15 -0.86
C ALA A 389 0.57 -31.77 -0.62
N ALA A 390 0.12 -31.11 0.45
CA ALA A 390 0.76 -29.90 0.93
C ALA A 390 2.13 -30.25 1.54
N VAL A 391 3.15 -29.50 1.16
CA VAL A 391 4.45 -29.52 1.83
C VAL A 391 4.30 -28.82 3.18
N PRO A 392 4.84 -29.37 4.29
CA PRO A 392 4.77 -28.71 5.59
C PRO A 392 5.30 -27.27 5.55
N PRO A 393 4.75 -26.37 6.38
CA PRO A 393 5.20 -24.98 6.44
C PRO A 393 6.73 -24.90 6.64
N LEU A 394 7.37 -24.08 5.81
CA LEU A 394 8.83 -23.89 5.86
C LEU A 394 9.25 -22.87 6.94
N SER A 395 8.30 -22.18 7.56
CA SER A 395 8.50 -21.21 8.64
C SER A 395 7.23 -21.04 9.45
N ASP A 396 7.35 -20.98 10.77
CA ASP A 396 6.21 -20.84 11.68
C ASP A 396 5.75 -19.37 11.87
N HIS A 397 6.48 -18.40 11.31
CA HIS A 397 6.24 -16.98 11.56
C HIS A 397 6.36 -16.10 10.29
N VAL A 398 5.31 -16.12 9.48
CA VAL A 398 5.17 -15.36 8.23
C VAL A 398 3.88 -14.54 8.29
N ASN A 399 3.88 -13.36 7.66
CA ASN A 399 2.66 -12.58 7.46
C ASN A 399 1.65 -13.42 6.66
N PHE A 400 0.44 -13.60 7.19
CA PHE A 400 -0.58 -14.46 6.58
C PHE A 400 -0.98 -14.01 5.16
N GLU A 401 -0.90 -12.70 4.85
CA GLU A 401 -1.24 -12.19 3.51
C GLU A 401 -0.18 -12.53 2.45
N GLU A 402 1.02 -12.89 2.88
CA GLU A 402 2.19 -13.14 2.05
C GLU A 402 2.84 -14.50 2.35
N ASP A 403 2.12 -15.38 3.07
CA ASP A 403 2.48 -16.77 3.29
C ASP A 403 2.12 -17.59 2.04
N VAL A 404 3.14 -18.13 1.39
CA VAL A 404 3.04 -18.84 0.12
C VAL A 404 3.13 -20.34 0.38
N PRO A 405 1.99 -21.06 0.42
CA PRO A 405 2.00 -22.50 0.60
C PRO A 405 2.63 -23.19 -0.60
N LEU A 406 3.14 -24.41 -0.39
CA LEU A 406 3.70 -25.25 -1.44
C LEU A 406 2.95 -26.58 -1.48
N TRP A 407 2.55 -27.02 -2.67
CA TRP A 407 1.98 -28.33 -2.89
C TRP A 407 2.82 -29.12 -3.88
N GLN A 408 2.92 -30.43 -3.66
CA GLN A 408 3.54 -31.38 -4.55
C GLN A 408 2.46 -32.30 -5.13
N VAL A 409 2.43 -32.39 -6.45
CA VAL A 409 1.46 -33.15 -7.22
C VAL A 409 2.21 -34.17 -8.08
N GLU A 410 1.79 -35.42 -8.04
CA GLU A 410 2.46 -36.51 -8.76
C GLU A 410 1.50 -37.51 -9.39
N GLY A 411 1.97 -38.08 -10.51
CA GLY A 411 1.29 -39.14 -11.23
C GLY A 411 0.03 -38.68 -11.96
N TRP A 412 -0.38 -39.48 -12.94
CA TRP A 412 -1.58 -39.24 -13.74
C TRP A 412 -2.55 -40.43 -13.68
N SER A 413 -3.84 -40.12 -13.58
CA SER A 413 -4.99 -41.02 -13.61
C SER A 413 -5.86 -40.63 -14.80
N ASP A 414 -6.13 -41.59 -15.68
CA ASP A 414 -6.95 -41.40 -16.88
C ASP A 414 -8.45 -41.31 -16.57
#